data_AF-A0A544Y3V3-F1
#
_entry.id   AF-A0A544Y3V3-F1
#
_cell.length_a   1.000
_cell.length_b   1.000
_cell.length_c   1.000
_cell.angle_alpha   90.00
_cell.angle_beta   90.00
_cell.angle_gamma   90.00
#
_symmetry.space_group_name_H-M   'P 1'
#
loop_
_entity.id
_entity.type
_entity.pdbx_description
1 polymer ?
#
loop_
_entity_poly.entity_id
_entity_poly.type
_entity_poly.pdbx_seq_one_letter_code
_entity_poly.pdbx_strand_id
1 'polypeptide(L)' 'MQLVGRHPSTNQIARYFDFEHLPPHLQAISRPCHALAEAMIEQLPDGPELTTGLRKLLEAKDCFVRAALDKS' A
#
# COMPACT_ATOMS: atom_id res chain seq x y z
N MET A 1 -5.46 -1.44 8.63
CA MET A 1 -5.94 -0.14 8.10
C MET A 1 -7.37 0.12 8.53
N GLN A 2 -7.63 1.22 9.22
CA GLN A 2 -8.99 1.64 9.57
C GLN A 2 -9.65 2.35 8.37
N LEU A 3 -10.65 1.72 7.78
CA LEU A 3 -11.31 2.17 6.55
C LEU A 3 -12.76 2.62 6.74
N VAL A 4 -13.31 2.45 7.95
CA VAL A 4 -14.69 2.84 8.26
C VAL A 4 -14.87 4.34 8.05
N GLY A 5 -15.86 4.71 7.24
CA GLY A 5 -16.19 6.11 6.93
C GLY A 5 -15.28 6.79 5.91
N ARG A 6 -14.26 6.11 5.37
CA ARG A 6 -13.41 6.66 4.31
C ARG A 6 -14.12 6.67 2.96
N HIS A 7 -13.71 7.61 2.11
CA HIS A 7 -14.17 7.74 0.74
C HIS A 7 -13.96 6.44 -0.07
N PRO A 8 -14.90 6.03 -0.95
CA PRO A 8 -14.78 4.79 -1.73
C PRO A 8 -13.46 4.63 -2.49
N SER A 9 -12.91 5.72 -3.03
CA SER A 9 -11.62 5.69 -3.73
C SER A 9 -10.44 5.31 -2.82
N THR A 10 -10.46 5.76 -1.56
CA THR A 10 -9.43 5.39 -0.57
C THR A 10 -9.57 3.92 -0.18
N ASN A 11 -10.81 3.45 0.01
CA ASN A 11 -11.08 2.03 0.29
C ASN A 11 -10.63 1.10 -0.85
N GLN A 12 -10.93 1.49 -2.08
CA GLN A 12 -10.59 0.72 -3.27
C GLN A 12 -9.09 0.54 -3.46
N ILE A 13 -8.29 1.54 -3.09
CA ILE A 13 -6.84 1.45 -3.23
C ILE A 13 -6.16 0.77 -2.02
N ALA A 14 -6.66 1.00 -0.81
CA ALA A 14 -6.09 0.46 0.42
C ALA A 14 -5.95 -1.07 0.39
N ARG A 15 -6.91 -1.79 -0.21
CA ARG A 15 -6.87 -3.25 -0.34
C ARG A 15 -5.63 -3.79 -1.06
N TYR A 16 -5.02 -3.01 -1.95
CA TYR A 16 -3.84 -3.44 -2.69
C TYR A 16 -2.55 -3.37 -1.87
N PHE A 17 -2.60 -2.85 -0.65
CA PHE A 17 -1.49 -2.86 0.29
C PHE A 17 -1.49 -4.08 1.20
N ASP A 18 -2.48 -4.97 1.11
CA ASP A 18 -2.34 -6.28 1.74
C ASP A 18 -1.10 -7.01 1.19
N PHE A 19 -0.41 -7.71 2.07
CA PHE A 19 0.84 -8.39 1.77
C PHE A 19 0.92 -9.79 2.37
N GLU A 20 -0.02 -10.19 3.23
CA GLU A 20 0.07 -11.47 3.94
C GLU A 20 -0.05 -12.68 3.00
N HIS A 21 -0.66 -12.49 1.84
CA HIS A 21 -0.76 -13.50 0.78
C HIS A 21 0.57 -13.75 0.04
N LEU A 22 1.60 -12.92 0.22
CA LEU A 22 2.89 -13.09 -0.44
C LEU A 22 3.77 -14.14 0.29
N PRO A 23 4.73 -14.79 -0.39
CA PRO A 23 5.79 -15.56 0.26
C PRO A 23 6.59 -14.71 1.28
N PRO A 24 7.11 -15.30 2.37
CA PRO A 24 7.73 -14.54 3.48
C PRO A 24 8.84 -13.55 3.05
N HIS A 25 9.68 -13.92 2.07
CA HIS A 25 10.75 -13.06 1.58
C HIS A 25 10.20 -11.81 0.84
N LEU A 26 9.05 -11.90 0.18
CA LEU A 26 8.38 -10.76 -0.46
C LEU A 26 7.52 -9.96 0.51
N GLN A 27 6.97 -10.59 1.55
CA GLN A 27 6.30 -9.88 2.64
C GLN A 27 7.22 -8.85 3.28
N ALA A 28 8.49 -9.23 3.54
CA ALA A 28 9.49 -8.33 4.11
C ALA A 28 9.72 -7.06 3.27
N ILE A 29 9.56 -7.15 1.95
CA ILE A 29 9.71 -6.03 1.01
C ILE A 29 8.42 -5.20 0.89
N SER A 30 7.26 -5.84 0.92
CA SER A 30 5.94 -5.19 0.78
C SER A 30 5.49 -4.48 2.08
N ARG A 31 5.85 -5.03 3.25
CA ARG A 31 5.42 -4.56 4.57
C ARG A 31 5.70 -3.07 4.84
N PRO A 32 6.85 -2.49 4.48
CA PRO A 32 7.09 -1.04 4.64
C PRO A 32 6.08 -0.17 3.86
N CYS A 33 5.71 -0.57 2.64
CA CYS A 33 4.70 0.15 1.86
C CYS A 33 3.31 0.04 2.50
N HIS A 34 2.95 -1.13 3.04
CA HIS A 34 1.71 -1.28 3.81
C HIS A 34 1.67 -0.34 5.00
N ALA A 35 2.72 -0.32 5.83
CA ALA A 35 2.78 0.53 7.02
C ALA A 35 2.69 2.02 6.68
N LEU A 36 3.35 2.46 5.60
CA LEU A 36 3.25 3.84 5.16
C LEU A 36 1.84 4.17 4.63
N ALA A 37 1.23 3.29 3.85
CA ALA A 37 -0.14 3.49 3.37
C ALA A 37 -1.15 3.59 4.53
N GLU A 38 -1.02 2.73 5.53
CA GLU A 38 -1.83 2.78 6.76
C GLU A 38 -1.68 4.12 7.48
N ALA A 39 -0.44 4.54 7.72
CA ALA A 39 -0.15 5.82 8.37
C ALA A 39 -0.73 7.02 7.60
N MET A 40 -0.65 7.03 6.26
CA MET A 40 -1.21 8.11 5.45
C MET A 40 -2.74 8.12 5.46
N ILE A 41 -3.38 6.96 5.44
CA ILE A 41 -4.85 6.84 5.53
C ILE A 41 -5.34 7.33 6.90
N GLU A 42 -4.62 7.02 7.98
CA GLU A 42 -4.99 7.41 9.33
C GLU A 42 -4.78 8.91 9.60
N GLN A 43 -3.69 9.50 9.08
CA GLN A 43 -3.29 10.86 9.43
C GLN A 43 -3.88 11.94 8.52
N LEU A 44 -4.32 11.59 7.31
CA LEU A 44 -4.73 12.57 6.30
C LEU A 44 -6.23 12.46 5.96
N PRO A 45 -6.89 13.59 5.67
CA PRO A 45 -8.28 13.57 5.19
C PRO A 45 -8.36 12.91 3.81
N ASP A 46 -9.56 12.47 3.43
CA ASP A 46 -9.80 12.02 2.06
C ASP A 46 -9.69 13.19 1.08
N GLY A 47 -9.00 12.95 -0.02
CA GLY A 47 -8.77 13.95 -1.06
C GLY A 47 -8.02 13.38 -2.26
N PRO A 48 -7.96 14.13 -3.38
CA PRO A 48 -7.28 13.71 -4.58
C PRO A 48 -5.78 13.48 -4.36
N GLU A 49 -5.14 14.24 -3.46
CA GLU A 49 -3.73 14.14 -3.12
C GLU A 49 -3.43 12.84 -2.36
N LEU A 50 -4.29 12.45 -1.40
CA LEU A 50 -4.13 11.19 -0.67
C LEU A 50 -4.22 10.01 -1.65
N THR A 51 -5.27 9.95 -2.46
CA THR A 51 -5.44 8.83 -3.41
C THR A 51 -4.33 8.78 -4.45
N THR A 52 -3.80 9.94 -4.86
CA THR A 52 -2.65 10.03 -5.78
C THR A 52 -1.36 9.55 -5.12
N GLY A 53 -1.11 9.94 -3.86
CA GLY A 53 0.01 9.43 -3.08
C GLY A 53 -0.05 7.92 -2.89
N LEU A 54 -1.23 7.38 -2.56
CA LEU A 54 -1.45 5.94 -2.44
C LEU A 54 -1.22 5.19 -3.76
N ARG A 55 -1.61 5.75 -4.93
CA ARG A 55 -1.28 5.14 -6.24
C ARG A 55 0.22 5.08 -6.49
N LYS A 56 0.93 6.18 -6.24
CA LYS A 56 2.39 6.23 -6.41
C LYS A 56 3.10 5.25 -5.47
N LEU A 57 2.62 5.13 -4.23
CA LEU A 57 3.16 4.17 -3.29
C LEU A 57 2.88 2.72 -3.70
N LEU A 58 1.72 2.44 -4.27
CA LEU A 58 1.40 1.11 -4.82
C LEU A 58 2.32 0.75 -5.99
N GLU A 59 2.54 1.68 -6.93
CA GLU A 59 3.49 1.51 -8.03
C GLU A 59 4.91 1.23 -7.51
N ALA A 60 5.35 1.96 -6.48
CA ALA A 60 6.65 1.74 -5.84
C ALA A 60 6.73 0.34 -5.20
N LYS A 61 5.70 -0.06 -4.44
CA LYS A 61 5.59 -1.40 -3.84
C LYS A 61 5.74 -2.49 -4.89
N ASP A 62 5.00 -2.40 -6.00
CA ASP A 62 5.01 -3.41 -7.06
C ASP A 62 6.38 -3.47 -7.77
N CYS A 63 7.05 -2.34 -7.95
CA CYS A 63 8.42 -2.28 -8.45
C CYS A 63 9.41 -2.95 -7.49
N PHE A 64 9.32 -2.69 -6.18
CA PHE A 64 10.20 -3.31 -5.19
C PHE A 64 10.00 -4.81 -5.07
N VAL A 65 8.75 -5.27 -5.05
CA VAL A 65 8.42 -6.71 -5.01
C VAL A 65 8.94 -7.41 -6.27
N ARG A 66 8.76 -6.83 -7.45
CA ARG A 66 9.29 -7.39 -8.71
C ARG A 66 10.82 -7.44 -8.70
N ALA A 67 11.50 -6.38 -8.26
CA ALA A 67 12.96 -6.38 -8.14
C ALA A 67 13.49 -7.42 -7.13
N ALA A 68 12.68 -7.81 -6.14
CA ALA A 68 13.04 -8.87 -5.19
C ALA A 68 12.95 -10.29 -5.80
N LEU A 69 12.20 -10.48 -6.89
CA LEU A 69 12.15 -11.76 -7.62
C LEU A 69 13.49 -12.06 -8.31
N ASP A 70 14.20 -11.03 -8.77
CA ASP A 70 15.48 -11.18 -9.46
C ASP A 70 16.64 -11.55 -8.52
N LYS A 71 16.43 -11.48 -7.20
CA LYS A 71 17.41 -11.86 -6.17
C LYS A 71 17.33 -13.34 -5.78
N SER A 72 16.64 -14.17 -6.58
CA SER A 72 16.46 -15.61 -6.36
C SER A 72 17.59 -16.44 -6.93
#